data_AF-A0A976D318-F1
#
_entry.id   AF-A0A976D318-F1
#
_cell.length_a   1.000
_cell.length_b   1.000
_cell.length_c   1.000
_cell.angle_alpha   90.00
_cell.angle_beta   90.00
_cell.angle_gamma   90.00
#
_symmetry.space_group_name_H-M   'P 1'
#
loop_
_entity.id
_entity.type
_entity.pdbx_description
1 polymer ?
#
loop_
_entity_poly.entity_id
_entity_poly.type
_entity_poly.pdbx_seq_one_letter_code
_entity_poly.pdbx_strand_id
1 'polypeptide(L)'
;MTYDATNGYRQIMTEKWVAGYLKGWEAWNDWRRTGFPALVAAPDATDARGIPTRQAYSVTEASLNATNYKNAVTALGGSDHNYVKVWWAK
;
A
#
# COMPACT_ATOMS: atom_id res chain seq x y z
N MET A 1 -35.65 4.97 2.69
CA MET A 1 -34.19 5.17 2.80
C MET A 1 -33.55 4.20 1.82
N THR A 2 -33.02 4.71 0.70
CA THR A 2 -32.49 3.85 -0.38
C THR A 2 -31.05 3.47 -0.06
N TYR A 3 -30.71 2.20 -0.21
CA TYR A 3 -29.33 1.71 -0.04
C TYR A 3 -28.42 2.31 -1.11
N ASP A 4 -27.27 2.85 -0.70
CA ASP A 4 -26.18 3.27 -1.57
C ASP A 4 -25.02 2.27 -1.42
N ALA A 5 -24.77 1.50 -2.48
CA ALA A 5 -23.77 0.45 -2.49
C ALA A 5 -22.33 0.96 -2.31
N THR A 6 -22.00 2.15 -2.81
CA THR A 6 -20.68 2.74 -2.65
C THR A 6 -20.45 3.16 -1.20
N ASN A 7 -21.45 3.76 -0.58
CA ASN A 7 -21.40 4.09 0.84
C ASN A 7 -21.36 2.85 1.73
N GLY A 8 -22.13 1.81 1.42
CA GLY A 8 -22.10 0.52 2.12
C GLY A 8 -20.73 -0.14 2.03
N TYR A 9 -20.12 -0.18 0.84
CA TYR A 9 -18.77 -0.74 0.66
C TYR A 9 -17.71 0.00 1.49
N ARG A 10 -17.74 1.35 1.48
CA ARG A 10 -16.84 2.17 2.29
C ARG A 10 -16.98 1.87 3.79
N GLN A 11 -18.21 1.77 4.29
CA GLN A 11 -18.47 1.46 5.69
C GLN A 11 -17.91 0.08 6.07
N ILE A 12 -18.22 -0.95 5.29
CA ILE A 12 -17.74 -2.32 5.51
C ILE A 12 -16.20 -2.36 5.56
N MET A 13 -15.54 -1.74 4.59
CA MET A 13 -14.07 -1.75 4.54
C MET A 13 -13.44 -0.95 5.68
N THR A 14 -14.08 0.14 6.11
CA THR A 14 -13.61 0.94 7.26
C THR A 14 -13.73 0.16 8.56
N GLU A 15 -14.87 -0.48 8.82
CA GLU A 15 -15.06 -1.30 10.03
C GLU A 15 -14.15 -2.53 10.02
N LYS A 16 -13.92 -3.15 8.84
CA LYS A 16 -12.96 -4.24 8.69
C LYS A 16 -11.54 -3.80 9.07
N TRP A 17 -11.13 -2.59 8.66
CA TRP A 17 -9.82 -2.03 9.01
C TRP A 17 -9.69 -1.84 10.53
N VAL A 18 -10.74 -1.32 11.20
CA VAL A 18 -10.78 -1.18 12.67
C VAL A 18 -10.69 -2.54 13.37
N ALA A 19 -11.47 -3.53 12.91
CA ALA A 19 -11.42 -4.89 13.45
C ALA A 19 -10.04 -5.55 13.24
N GLY A 20 -9.32 -5.14 12.20
CA GLY A 20 -7.97 -5.58 11.86
C GLY A 20 -6.85 -4.93 12.69
N TYR A 21 -7.14 -4.18 13.76
CA TYR A 21 -6.14 -3.46 14.56
C TYR A 21 -4.92 -4.30 14.98
N LEU A 22 -5.14 -5.55 15.42
CA LEU A 22 -4.05 -6.47 15.81
C LEU A 22 -3.43 -7.23 14.62
N LYS A 23 -3.93 -7.00 13.41
CA LYS A 23 -3.51 -7.64 12.16
C LYS A 23 -3.02 -6.60 11.15
N GLY A 24 -2.03 -5.80 11.55
CA GLY A 24 -1.56 -4.64 10.79
C GLY A 24 -1.21 -4.91 9.33
N TRP A 25 -0.63 -6.07 9.00
CA TRP A 25 -0.35 -6.45 7.61
C TRP A 25 -1.61 -6.65 6.76
N GLU A 26 -2.63 -7.31 7.30
CA GLU A 26 -3.91 -7.49 6.61
C GLU A 26 -4.64 -6.15 6.47
N ALA A 27 -4.67 -5.34 7.53
CA ALA A 27 -5.25 -4.00 7.51
C ALA A 27 -4.56 -3.08 6.48
N TRP A 28 -3.23 -3.12 6.40
CA TRP A 28 -2.47 -2.37 5.39
C TRP A 28 -2.71 -2.89 3.98
N ASN A 29 -2.85 -4.21 3.79
CA ASN A 29 -3.22 -4.79 2.50
C ASN A 29 -4.61 -4.35 2.04
N ASP A 30 -5.60 -4.40 2.93
CA ASP A 30 -6.95 -3.97 2.62
C ASP A 30 -7.03 -2.47 2.32
N TRP A 31 -6.31 -1.64 3.08
CA TRP A 31 -6.22 -0.21 2.79
C TRP A 31 -5.59 0.05 1.42
N ARG A 32 -4.47 -0.60 1.07
CA ARG A 32 -3.84 -0.44 -0.26
C ARG A 32 -4.73 -0.91 -1.42
N ARG A 33 -5.56 -1.93 -1.20
CA ARG A 33 -6.47 -2.49 -2.22
C ARG A 33 -7.71 -1.63 -2.41
N THR A 34 -8.21 -1.00 -1.34
CA THR A 34 -9.53 -0.34 -1.34
C THR A 34 -9.49 1.18 -1.24
N GLY A 35 -8.43 1.73 -0.64
CA GLY A 35 -8.30 3.14 -0.29
C GLY A 35 -9.10 3.54 0.97
N PHE A 36 -9.66 2.57 1.71
CA PHE A 36 -10.46 2.83 2.91
C PHE A 36 -9.80 2.31 4.20
N PRO A 37 -9.91 3.05 5.32
CA PRO A 37 -10.41 4.42 5.41
C PRO A 37 -9.54 5.41 4.60
N ALA A 38 -10.09 6.58 4.28
CA ALA A 38 -9.38 7.63 3.54
C ALA A 38 -8.31 8.27 4.45
N LEU A 39 -7.20 7.57 4.63
CA LEU A 39 -6.09 7.99 5.48
C LEU A 39 -5.36 9.18 4.87
N VAL A 40 -4.97 10.11 5.74
CA VAL A 40 -4.11 11.25 5.42
C VAL A 40 -2.74 10.96 6.02
N ALA A 41 -1.68 11.32 5.30
CA ALA A 41 -0.31 11.20 5.82
C ALA A 41 -0.15 12.01 7.11
N ALA A 42 0.72 11.54 8.00
CA ALA A 42 1.01 12.24 9.25
C ALA A 42 1.59 13.64 8.95
N PRO A 43 1.25 14.69 9.73
CA PRO A 43 1.74 16.05 9.50
C PRO A 43 3.27 16.19 9.50
N ASP A 44 3.95 15.29 10.20
CA ASP A 44 5.40 15.20 10.37
C ASP A 44 6.05 14.17 9.45
N ALA A 45 5.33 13.65 8.45
CA ALA A 45 5.89 12.75 7.46
C ALA A 45 7.08 13.38 6.74
N THR A 46 8.22 12.70 6.76
CA THR A 46 9.47 13.19 6.15
C THR A 46 9.48 13.10 4.62
N ASP A 47 8.52 12.40 4.03
CA ASP A 47 8.38 12.22 2.59
C ASP A 47 7.04 12.75 2.09
N ALA A 48 7.10 13.73 1.19
CA ALA A 48 5.93 14.39 0.64
C ALA A 48 5.04 13.48 -0.24
N ARG A 49 5.50 12.27 -0.60
CA ARG A 49 4.72 11.31 -1.39
C ARG A 49 3.61 10.63 -0.60
N GLY A 50 3.57 10.80 0.73
CA GLY A 50 2.47 10.34 1.58
C GLY A 50 2.72 8.99 2.24
N ILE A 51 1.67 8.17 2.37
CA ILE A 51 1.76 6.87 3.08
C ILE A 51 2.37 5.82 2.14
N PRO A 52 3.44 5.11 2.55
CA PRO A 52 4.03 4.00 1.79
C PRO A 52 3.02 2.94 1.31
N THR A 53 3.15 2.53 0.06
CA THR A 53 2.31 1.50 -0.59
C THR A 53 3.04 0.17 -0.78
N ARG A 54 4.33 0.10 -0.47
CA ARG A 54 5.13 -1.12 -0.42
C ARG A 54 6.38 -0.93 0.45
N GLN A 55 7.10 -2.02 0.64
CA GLN A 55 8.49 -1.97 1.09
C GLN A 55 9.40 -2.17 -0.12
N ALA A 56 10.41 -1.33 -0.25
CA ALA A 56 11.49 -1.50 -1.21
C ALA A 56 12.23 -2.83 -0.96
N TYR A 57 12.91 -3.35 -1.97
CA TYR A 57 13.72 -4.55 -1.77
C TYR A 57 14.87 -4.27 -0.78
N SER A 58 15.44 -5.33 -0.21
CA SER A 58 16.63 -5.19 0.63
C SER A 58 17.74 -4.52 -0.16
N VAL A 59 18.48 -3.62 0.51
CA VAL A 59 19.63 -2.91 -0.07
C VAL A 59 20.72 -3.86 -0.58
N THR A 60 20.76 -5.10 -0.08
CA THR A 60 21.71 -6.14 -0.49
C THR A 60 21.30 -6.92 -1.73
N GLU A 61 20.03 -6.88 -2.17
CA GLU A 61 19.58 -7.65 -3.34
C GLU A 61 20.26 -7.18 -4.64
N ALA A 62 20.58 -5.89 -4.72
CA ALA A 62 21.29 -5.33 -5.86
C ALA A 62 22.69 -5.93 -6.05
N SER A 63 23.35 -6.38 -4.97
CA SER A 63 24.68 -7.02 -5.02
C SER A 63 24.60 -8.55 -5.05
N LEU A 64 23.72 -9.16 -4.25
CA LEU A 64 23.61 -10.61 -4.13
C LEU A 64 22.85 -11.26 -5.29
N ASN A 65 21.97 -10.52 -5.96
CA ASN A 65 21.05 -11.05 -6.97
C ASN A 65 20.78 -10.04 -8.11
N ALA A 66 21.84 -9.40 -8.59
CA ALA A 66 21.78 -8.23 -9.48
C ALA A 66 20.88 -8.40 -10.70
N THR A 67 20.90 -9.56 -11.37
CA THR A 67 20.10 -9.83 -12.58
C THR A 67 18.60 -9.81 -12.26
N ASN A 68 18.16 -10.54 -11.24
CA ASN A 68 16.75 -10.61 -10.88
C ASN A 68 16.27 -9.30 -10.27
N TYR A 69 17.12 -8.63 -9.47
CA TYR A 69 16.85 -7.29 -8.96
C TYR A 69 16.56 -6.31 -10.10
N LYS A 70 17.44 -6.23 -11.12
CA LYS A 70 17.24 -5.33 -12.27
C LYS A 70 15.96 -5.63 -13.06
N ASN A 71 15.62 -6.91 -13.24
CA ASN A 71 14.39 -7.31 -13.90
C ASN A 71 13.16 -6.87 -13.10
N ALA A 72 13.17 -7.06 -11.78
CA ALA A 72 12.09 -6.63 -10.89
C ALA A 72 11.93 -5.11 -10.84
N VAL A 73 13.04 -4.36 -10.75
CA VAL A 73 13.00 -2.88 -10.78
C VAL A 73 12.47 -2.36 -12.10
N THR A 74 12.82 -2.99 -13.22
CA THR A 74 12.25 -2.66 -14.53
C THR A 74 10.73 -2.87 -14.52
N ALA A 75 10.23 -3.98 -13.97
CA ALA A 75 8.81 -4.26 -13.85
C ALA A 75 8.07 -3.28 -12.91
N LEU A 76 8.77 -2.65 -11.97
CA LEU A 76 8.25 -1.58 -11.09
C LEU A 76 8.21 -0.20 -11.78
N GLY A 77 8.61 -0.09 -13.05
CA GLY A 77 8.69 1.19 -13.76
C GLY A 77 10.04 1.90 -13.60
N GLY A 78 11.09 1.17 -13.21
CA GLY A 78 12.47 1.64 -13.20
C GLY A 78 12.94 2.28 -11.89
N SER A 79 12.15 2.23 -10.81
CA SER A 79 12.54 2.76 -9.51
C SER A 79 12.08 1.85 -8.37
N ASP A 80 12.98 1.56 -7.43
CA ASP A 80 12.69 0.76 -6.24
C ASP A 80 12.55 1.65 -5.01
N HIS A 81 11.33 2.14 -4.77
CA HIS A 81 11.00 2.88 -3.56
C HIS A 81 9.63 2.49 -3.00
N ASN A 82 9.36 2.93 -1.77
CA ASN A 82 8.17 2.56 -0.99
C ASN A 82 6.83 3.06 -1.58
N TYR A 83 6.86 3.97 -2.56
CA TYR A 83 5.68 4.62 -3.15
C TYR A 83 5.27 4.06 -4.52
N VAL A 84 5.95 3.01 -5.02
CA VAL A 84 5.45 2.31 -6.21
C VAL A 84 4.26 1.45 -5.79
N LYS A 85 3.16 1.52 -6.53
CA LYS A 85 1.98 0.69 -6.29
C LYS A 85 2.29 -0.76 -6.67
N VAL A 86 1.92 -1.68 -5.79
CA VAL A 86 1.88 -3.10 -6.12
C VAL A 86 0.77 -3.37 -7.13
N TRP A 87 0.89 -4.43 -7.94
CA TRP A 87 0.01 -4.67 -9.10
C TRP A 87 -1.49 -4.77 -8.77
N TRP A 88 -1.85 -5.10 -7.53
CA TRP A 88 -3.24 -5.20 -7.06
C TRP A 88 -3.71 -3.97 -6.29
N ALA A 89 -2.82 -3.03 -5.97
CA ALA A 89 -3.19 -1.82 -5.25
C ALA A 89 -3.89 -0.83 -6.18
N LYS A 90 -4.85 -0.11 -5.61
CA LYS A 90 -5.61 0.92 -6.34
C LYS A 90 -4.81 2.20 -6.50
#